data_AF-A0A4Q2D0N3-F1
#
_entry.id   AF-A0A4Q2D0N3-F1
#
_cell.length_a   1.000
_cell.length_b   1.000
_cell.length_c   1.000
_cell.angle_alpha   90.00
_cell.angle_beta   90.00
_cell.angle_gamma   90.00
#
_symmetry.space_group_name_H-M   'P 1'
#
loop_
_entity.id
_entity.type
_entity.pdbx_description
1 polymer ?
#
loop_
_entity_poly.entity_id
_entity_poly.type
_entity_poly.pdbx_seq_one_letter_code
_entity_poly.pdbx_strand_id
1 'polypeptide(L)'
;MFNHLRSESALDKVVLVTSKWGRAFGRNLEKREGELRNRHWKPMIDGGARVKRLVAGQEQASAWGIVHSILDTVETRAIQQSRSETLQIQKELINRPKFLPQTHAGRELRTQLQQMLEAQIQMLALEADAVAGSAEAQAQLKEQEEKVRQMAQQVENLKVSFPKRLARWMKLVMGG
;
A
#
# COMPACT_ATOMS: atom_id res chain seq x y z
N MET A 1 6.45 27.54 -2.93
CA MET A 1 5.56 26.98 -3.95
C MET A 1 5.37 25.48 -3.82
N PHE A 2 6.44 24.66 -3.83
CA PHE A 2 6.32 23.19 -3.76
C PHE A 2 5.74 22.66 -2.42
N ASN A 3 6.03 23.32 -1.30
CA ASN A 3 5.52 22.94 0.03
C ASN A 3 4.01 23.15 0.19
N HIS A 4 3.38 24.02 -0.60
CA HIS A 4 1.94 24.25 -0.53
C HIS A 4 1.13 23.24 -1.35
N LEU A 5 1.79 22.43 -2.20
CA LEU A 5 1.14 21.46 -3.10
C LEU A 5 1.17 20.02 -2.58
N ARG A 6 1.80 19.77 -1.43
CA ARG A 6 1.85 18.44 -0.81
C ARG A 6 1.54 18.56 0.67
N SER A 7 0.81 17.60 1.21
CA SER A 7 0.77 17.40 2.66
C SER A 7 2.20 17.17 3.15
N GLU A 8 2.54 17.68 4.33
CA GLU A 8 3.87 17.50 4.95
C GLU A 8 4.30 16.02 4.99
N SER A 9 3.32 15.11 5.05
CA SER A 9 3.47 13.64 5.01
C SER A 9 4.04 13.06 3.70
N ALA A 10 4.32 13.87 2.69
CA ALA A 10 4.87 13.40 1.41
C ALA A 10 6.29 13.91 1.13
N LEU A 11 6.87 14.75 2.00
CA LEU A 11 8.20 15.32 1.81
C LEU A 11 9.32 14.28 1.95
N ASP A 12 9.11 13.27 2.78
CA ASP A 12 9.98 12.10 2.95
C ASP A 12 10.13 11.24 1.68
N LYS A 13 9.24 11.41 0.71
CA LYS A 13 9.26 10.78 -0.63
C LYS A 13 9.96 11.64 -1.67
N VAL A 14 10.40 12.86 -1.33
CA VAL A 14 11.01 13.79 -2.27
C VAL A 14 12.53 13.66 -2.28
N VAL A 15 13.11 13.64 -3.49
CA VAL A 15 14.55 13.77 -3.69
C VAL A 15 14.84 15.04 -4.50
N LEU A 16 15.60 15.94 -3.90
CA LEU A 16 16.09 17.17 -4.51
C LEU A 16 17.43 16.90 -5.18
N VAL A 17 17.52 17.12 -6.48
CA VAL A 17 18.73 16.84 -7.26
C VAL A 17 19.34 18.15 -7.76
N THR A 18 20.62 18.37 -7.46
CA THR A 18 21.41 19.45 -8.04
C THR A 18 22.16 18.94 -9.27
N SER A 19 22.08 19.67 -10.38
CA SER A 19 22.72 19.32 -11.66
C SER A 19 23.58 20.47 -12.19
N LYS A 20 24.26 20.25 -13.32
CA LYS A 20 25.15 21.23 -13.99
C LYS A 20 26.39 21.63 -13.18
N TRP A 21 26.92 20.71 -12.38
CA TRP A 21 28.13 20.92 -11.56
C TRP A 21 29.39 21.22 -12.39
N GLY A 22 29.43 20.85 -13.67
CA GLY A 22 30.53 21.17 -14.59
C GLY A 22 30.50 22.60 -15.15
N ARG A 23 29.48 23.41 -14.85
CA ARG A 23 29.34 24.79 -15.36
C ARG A 23 29.82 25.86 -14.36
N ALA A 24 30.91 25.57 -13.66
CA ALA A 24 31.50 26.44 -12.64
C ALA A 24 32.38 27.54 -13.28
N PHE A 25 31.79 28.44 -14.07
CA PHE A 25 32.49 29.62 -14.57
C PHE A 25 32.66 30.65 -13.45
N GLY A 26 33.71 30.51 -12.63
CA GLY A 26 34.03 31.44 -11.54
C GLY A 26 33.04 31.45 -10.37
N ARG A 27 32.11 30.49 -10.30
CA ARG A 27 31.10 30.40 -9.24
C ARG A 27 31.42 29.27 -8.27
N ASN A 28 31.30 29.57 -6.98
CA ASN A 28 31.39 28.56 -5.93
C ASN A 28 30.04 27.83 -5.81
N LEU A 29 29.91 26.71 -6.53
CA LEU A 29 28.69 25.90 -6.55
C LEU A 29 28.42 25.22 -5.21
N GLU A 30 29.45 24.95 -4.41
CA GLU A 30 29.29 24.39 -3.07
C GLU A 30 28.64 25.39 -2.12
N LYS A 31 29.08 26.66 -2.15
CA LYS A 31 28.43 27.74 -1.41
C LYS A 31 26.95 27.87 -1.82
N ARG A 32 26.67 27.78 -3.13
CA ARG A 32 25.30 27.84 -3.64
C ARG A 32 24.45 26.66 -3.17
N GLU A 33 24.98 25.45 -3.18
CA GLU A 33 24.26 24.30 -2.65
C GLU A 33 24.03 24.45 -1.13
N GLY A 34 25.00 24.99 -0.39
CA GLY A 34 24.84 25.31 1.02
C GLY A 34 23.69 26.28 1.27
N GLU A 35 23.57 27.35 0.48
CA GLU A 35 22.44 28.28 0.53
C GLU A 35 21.11 27.57 0.22
N LEU A 36 21.08 26.71 -0.80
CA LEU A 36 19.90 25.93 -1.16
C LEU A 36 19.47 25.03 0.00
N ARG A 37 20.40 24.28 0.61
CA ARG A 37 20.11 23.39 1.75
C ARG A 37 19.65 24.15 2.99
N ASN A 38 20.36 25.21 3.35
CA ASN A 38 20.18 25.86 4.66
C ASN A 38 19.09 26.93 4.67
N ARG A 39 18.71 27.48 3.52
CA ARG A 39 17.67 28.53 3.43
C ARG A 39 16.46 28.06 2.66
N HIS A 40 16.65 27.63 1.42
CA HIS A 40 15.54 27.42 0.49
C HIS A 40 14.84 26.07 0.66
N TRP A 41 15.62 25.01 0.93
CA TRP A 41 15.14 23.64 1.04
C TRP A 41 15.08 23.15 2.47
N LYS A 42 15.49 23.98 3.44
CA LYS A 42 15.51 23.61 4.86
C LYS A 42 14.17 23.01 5.33
N PRO A 43 13.00 23.61 5.05
CA PRO A 43 11.72 23.00 5.46
C PRO A 43 11.44 21.64 4.79
N MET A 44 11.90 21.46 3.55
CA MET A 44 11.73 20.17 2.84
C MET A 44 12.64 19.09 3.43
N ILE A 45 13.89 19.46 3.74
CA ILE A 45 14.89 18.57 4.34
C ILE A 45 14.47 18.19 5.77
N ASP A 46 14.00 19.16 6.56
CA ASP A 46 13.46 18.93 7.89
C ASP A 46 12.23 18.00 7.84
N GLY A 47 11.44 18.07 6.75
CA GLY A 47 10.34 17.14 6.43
C GLY A 47 10.78 15.78 5.83
N GLY A 48 12.08 15.47 5.80
CA GLY A 48 12.62 14.19 5.36
C GLY A 48 13.01 14.10 3.88
N ALA A 49 12.94 15.20 3.11
CA ALA A 49 13.40 15.21 1.73
C ALA A 49 14.92 15.00 1.66
N ARG A 50 15.36 14.17 0.71
CA ARG A 50 16.79 13.86 0.52
C ARG A 50 17.39 14.78 -0.54
N VAL A 51 18.67 15.12 -0.41
CA VAL A 51 19.39 15.91 -1.42
C VAL A 51 20.50 15.07 -2.05
N LYS A 52 20.58 15.05 -3.38
CA LYS A 52 21.59 14.33 -4.16
C LYS A 52 22.21 15.24 -5.22
N ARG A 53 23.45 14.95 -5.61
CA ARG A 53 24.17 15.65 -6.68
C ARG A 53 24.24 14.76 -7.92
N LEU A 54 23.92 15.31 -9.09
CA LEU A 54 24.26 14.73 -10.38
C LEU A 54 25.69 15.19 -10.73
N VAL A 55 26.66 14.31 -10.51
CA VAL A 55 28.08 14.64 -10.52
C VAL A 55 28.56 14.78 -11.96
N ALA A 56 29.25 15.89 -12.25
CA ALA A 56 29.80 16.14 -13.58
C ALA A 56 30.93 15.15 -13.91
N GLY A 57 30.95 14.61 -15.13
CA GLY A 57 31.87 13.55 -15.56
C GLY A 57 31.52 12.15 -15.03
N GLN A 58 30.48 12.03 -14.20
CA GLN A 58 29.92 10.76 -13.71
C GLN A 58 28.39 10.80 -13.73
N GLU A 59 27.80 11.51 -14.69
CA GLU A 59 26.36 11.76 -14.74
C GLU A 59 25.58 10.46 -14.80
N GLN A 60 26.03 9.50 -15.62
CA GLN A 60 25.37 8.20 -15.77
C GLN A 60 25.35 7.42 -14.45
N ALA A 61 26.52 7.26 -13.80
CA ALA A 61 26.64 6.54 -12.53
C ALA A 61 25.87 7.24 -11.40
N SER A 62 25.98 8.57 -11.29
CA SER A 62 25.29 9.34 -10.25
C SER A 62 23.77 9.38 -10.47
N ALA A 63 23.28 9.42 -11.72
CA ALA A 63 21.86 9.31 -12.04
C ALA A 63 21.30 7.95 -11.60
N TRP A 64 21.98 6.85 -11.95
CA TRP A 64 21.57 5.52 -11.50
C TRP A 64 21.61 5.37 -9.99
N GLY A 65 22.62 5.91 -9.32
CA GLY A 65 22.68 5.94 -7.85
C GLY A 65 21.50 6.70 -7.22
N ILE A 66 21.02 7.78 -7.86
CA ILE A 66 19.83 8.50 -7.40
C ILE A 66 18.58 7.64 -7.57
N VAL A 67 18.39 7.02 -8.75
CA VAL A 67 17.26 6.14 -9.04
C VAL A 67 17.22 4.96 -8.07
N HIS A 68 18.34 4.27 -7.87
CA HIS A 68 18.43 3.18 -6.90
C HIS A 68 18.05 3.64 -5.49
N SER A 69 18.53 4.80 -5.04
CA SER A 69 18.15 5.30 -3.71
C SER A 69 16.64 5.58 -3.56
N ILE A 70 15.95 5.91 -4.64
CA ILE A 70 14.49 6.06 -4.64
C ILE A 70 13.82 4.69 -4.55
N LEU A 71 14.26 3.73 -5.37
CA LEU A 71 13.72 2.37 -5.40
C LEU A 71 13.95 1.63 -4.09
N ASP A 72 15.15 1.68 -3.51
CA ASP A 72 15.47 1.06 -2.22
C ASP A 72 14.57 1.57 -1.09
N THR A 73 14.25 2.87 -1.12
CA THR A 73 13.36 3.48 -0.13
C THR A 73 11.94 2.96 -0.28
N VAL A 74 11.46 2.77 -1.52
CA VAL A 74 10.13 2.22 -1.80
C VAL A 74 10.05 0.75 -1.40
N GLU A 75 11.05 -0.04 -1.76
CA GLU A 75 11.12 -1.46 -1.44
C GLU A 75 11.20 -1.69 0.08
N THR A 76 12.06 -0.95 0.79
CA THR A 76 12.16 -1.01 2.25
C THR A 76 10.81 -0.70 2.91
N ARG A 77 10.07 0.30 2.41
CA ARG A 77 8.73 0.64 2.94
C ARG A 77 7.70 -0.44 2.64
N ALA A 78 7.68 -1.00 1.43
CA ALA A 78 6.79 -2.09 1.07
C ALA A 78 7.05 -3.35 1.93
N ILE A 79 8.33 -3.65 2.20
CA ILE A 79 8.73 -4.73 3.10
C ILE A 79 8.32 -4.42 4.55
N GLN A 80 8.50 -3.19 5.03
CA GLN A 80 8.09 -2.80 6.39
C GLN A 80 6.57 -2.87 6.55
N GLN A 81 5.80 -2.43 5.55
CA GLN A 81 4.35 -2.45 5.59
C GLN A 81 3.80 -3.89 5.57
N SER A 82 4.30 -4.73 4.65
CA SER A 82 3.93 -6.16 4.62
C SER A 82 4.37 -6.91 5.88
N ARG A 83 5.52 -6.57 6.47
CA ARG A 83 5.93 -7.09 7.78
C ARG A 83 5.01 -6.62 8.90
N SER A 84 4.59 -5.35 8.93
CA SER A 84 3.69 -4.82 9.96
C SER A 84 2.36 -5.58 9.98
N GLU A 85 1.76 -5.81 8.82
CA GLU A 85 0.50 -6.56 8.66
C GLU A 85 0.68 -8.04 9.06
N THR A 86 1.78 -8.67 8.63
CA THR A 86 2.09 -10.07 8.99
C THR A 86 2.34 -10.23 10.49
N LEU A 87 3.05 -9.27 11.10
CA LEU A 87 3.33 -9.25 12.54
C LEU A 87 2.07 -8.99 13.36
N GLN A 88 1.05 -8.32 12.82
CA GLN A 88 -0.20 -8.07 13.54
C GLN A 88 -0.97 -9.38 13.75
N ILE A 89 -1.15 -10.20 12.71
CA ILE A 89 -1.80 -11.52 12.85
C ILE A 89 -0.98 -12.45 13.76
N GLN A 90 0.36 -12.47 13.61
CA GLN A 90 1.22 -13.27 14.50
C GLN A 90 1.14 -12.79 15.96
N LYS A 91 1.15 -11.48 16.21
CA LYS A 91 0.98 -10.92 17.57
C LYS A 91 -0.40 -11.27 18.13
N GLU A 92 -1.44 -11.32 17.31
CA GLU A 92 -2.80 -11.65 17.74
C GLU A 92 -3.10 -13.14 17.88
N LEU A 93 -2.27 -14.03 17.32
CA LEU A 93 -2.43 -15.48 17.50
C LEU A 93 -1.48 -16.05 18.56
N ILE A 94 -0.27 -15.49 18.65
CA ILE A 94 0.82 -16.05 19.47
C ILE A 94 1.01 -15.21 20.74
N ASN A 95 1.18 -13.89 20.60
CA ASN A 95 1.55 -13.02 21.74
C ASN A 95 0.33 -12.55 22.55
N ARG A 96 -0.84 -12.51 21.91
CA ARG A 96 -2.16 -12.40 22.52
C ARG A 96 -2.90 -13.63 22.04
N PRO A 97 -3.34 -14.56 22.87
CA PRO A 97 -3.90 -15.82 22.41
C PRO A 97 -5.34 -15.61 21.91
N LYS A 98 -5.55 -14.79 20.88
CA LYS A 98 -6.85 -14.71 20.23
C LYS A 98 -6.99 -15.89 19.29
N PHE A 99 -8.17 -16.48 19.25
CA PHE A 99 -8.49 -17.45 18.20
C PHE A 99 -8.56 -16.73 16.85
N LEU A 100 -8.28 -17.43 15.73
CA LEU A 100 -8.36 -16.88 14.37
C LEU A 100 -9.59 -16.00 14.09
N PRO A 101 -10.83 -16.38 14.49
CA PRO A 101 -12.03 -15.54 14.28
C PRO A 101 -12.05 -14.23 15.06
N GLN A 102 -11.21 -14.11 16.09
CA GLN A 102 -11.13 -12.95 16.98
C GLN A 102 -10.01 -11.98 16.58
N THR A 103 -9.12 -12.39 15.66
CA THR A 103 -8.12 -11.51 15.04
C THR A 103 -8.81 -10.42 14.22
N HIS A 104 -8.13 -9.30 13.98
CA HIS A 104 -8.65 -8.22 13.14
C HIS A 104 -9.06 -8.74 11.76
N ALA A 105 -8.15 -9.47 11.10
CA ALA A 105 -8.41 -10.08 9.79
C ALA A 105 -9.56 -11.10 9.84
N GLY A 106 -9.68 -11.88 10.92
CA GLY A 106 -10.78 -12.83 11.10
C GLY A 106 -12.14 -12.16 11.28
N ARG A 107 -12.20 -11.04 12.01
CA ARG A 107 -13.44 -10.25 12.18
C ARG A 107 -13.86 -9.57 10.87
N GLU A 108 -12.90 -9.04 10.13
CA GLU A 108 -13.12 -8.41 8.83
C GLU A 108 -13.68 -9.44 7.83
N LEU A 109 -13.05 -10.62 7.74
CA LEU A 109 -13.56 -11.72 6.91
C LEU A 109 -14.96 -12.18 7.34
N ARG A 110 -15.22 -12.29 8.65
CA ARG A 110 -16.56 -12.66 9.16
C ARG A 110 -17.61 -11.63 8.74
N THR A 111 -17.28 -10.35 8.81
CA THR A 111 -18.18 -9.26 8.42
C THR A 111 -18.50 -9.36 6.93
N GLN A 112 -17.49 -9.58 6.08
CA GLN A 112 -17.69 -9.80 4.64
C GLN A 112 -18.57 -11.02 4.36
N LEU A 113 -18.36 -12.15 5.06
CA LEU A 113 -19.19 -13.36 4.90
C LEU A 113 -20.63 -13.13 5.37
N GLN A 114 -20.86 -12.35 6.43
CA GLN A 114 -22.20 -11.97 6.87
C GLN A 114 -22.91 -11.11 5.83
N GLN A 115 -22.22 -10.12 5.26
CA GLN A 115 -22.76 -9.30 4.18
C GLN A 115 -23.12 -10.12 2.94
N MET A 116 -22.29 -11.12 2.58
CA MET A 116 -22.61 -12.05 1.48
C MET A 116 -23.86 -12.88 1.76
N LEU A 117 -24.02 -13.35 3.00
CA LEU A 117 -25.19 -14.15 3.38
C LEU A 117 -26.47 -13.30 3.36
N GLU A 118 -26.40 -12.08 3.89
CA GLU A 118 -27.52 -11.13 3.87
C GLU A 118 -27.92 -10.77 2.43
N ALA A 119 -26.95 -10.52 1.56
CA ALA A 119 -27.20 -10.25 0.15
C ALA A 119 -27.89 -11.43 -0.56
N GLN A 120 -27.49 -12.68 -0.27
CA GLN A 120 -28.17 -13.87 -0.82
C GLN A 120 -29.60 -14.02 -0.29
N ILE A 121 -29.84 -13.77 0.99
CA ILE A 121 -31.20 -13.82 1.57
C ILE A 121 -32.09 -12.74 0.95
N GLN A 122 -31.57 -11.53 0.75
CA GLN A 122 -32.31 -10.44 0.07
C GLN A 122 -32.59 -10.77 -1.40
N MET A 123 -31.65 -11.41 -2.09
CA MET A 123 -31.84 -11.86 -3.47
C MET A 123 -33.00 -12.86 -3.58
N LEU A 124 -33.07 -13.86 -2.70
CA LEU A 124 -34.18 -14.82 -2.68
C LEU A 124 -35.56 -14.16 -2.44
N ALA A 125 -35.61 -13.13 -1.60
CA ALA A 125 -36.83 -12.36 -1.35
C ALA A 125 -37.25 -11.55 -2.58
N LEU A 126 -36.29 -10.87 -3.22
CA LEU A 126 -36.53 -10.09 -4.42
C LEU A 126 -36.86 -10.96 -5.64
N GLU A 127 -36.34 -12.19 -5.73
CA GLU A 127 -36.67 -13.16 -6.78
C GLU A 127 -38.15 -13.54 -6.71
N ALA A 128 -38.69 -13.75 -5.51
CA ALA A 128 -40.12 -14.01 -5.31
C ALA A 128 -40.98 -12.82 -5.80
N ASP A 129 -40.54 -11.58 -5.54
CA ASP A 129 -41.24 -10.35 -5.96
C ASP A 129 -41.05 -10.00 -7.45
N ALA A 130 -39.93 -10.40 -8.06
CA ALA A 130 -39.65 -10.19 -9.48
C ALA A 130 -40.41 -11.20 -10.37
N VAL A 131 -40.64 -12.42 -9.87
CA VAL A 131 -41.55 -13.39 -10.51
C VAL A 131 -43.00 -12.84 -10.50
N ALA A 132 -43.36 -12.00 -9.53
CA ALA A 132 -44.63 -11.27 -9.51
C ALA A 132 -44.70 -10.09 -10.50
N GLY A 133 -43.65 -9.83 -11.30
CA GLY A 133 -43.69 -8.98 -12.49
C GLY A 133 -43.31 -7.51 -12.30
N SER A 134 -42.72 -7.11 -11.17
CA SER A 134 -42.28 -5.73 -10.98
C SER A 134 -40.92 -5.44 -11.64
N ALA A 135 -40.88 -4.44 -12.52
CA ALA A 135 -39.65 -4.06 -13.25
C ALA A 135 -38.55 -3.51 -12.33
N GLU A 136 -38.93 -2.88 -11.21
CA GLU A 136 -38.00 -2.39 -10.18
C GLU A 136 -37.32 -3.53 -9.41
N ALA A 137 -38.05 -4.61 -9.08
CA ALA A 137 -37.44 -5.77 -8.43
C ALA A 137 -36.44 -6.47 -9.34
N GLN A 138 -36.70 -6.55 -10.65
CA GLN A 138 -35.75 -7.11 -11.62
C GLN A 138 -34.45 -6.28 -11.72
N ALA A 139 -34.55 -4.95 -11.62
CA ALA A 139 -33.36 -4.09 -11.63
C ALA A 139 -32.55 -4.23 -10.33
N GLN A 140 -33.21 -4.28 -9.17
CA GLN A 140 -32.56 -4.48 -7.87
C GLN A 140 -31.89 -5.85 -7.76
N LEU A 141 -32.51 -6.90 -8.31
CA LEU A 141 -31.91 -8.24 -8.37
C LEU A 141 -30.58 -8.25 -9.11
N LYS A 142 -30.52 -7.64 -10.30
CA LYS A 142 -29.28 -7.58 -11.10
C LYS A 142 -28.16 -6.86 -10.35
N GLU A 143 -28.46 -5.77 -9.66
CA GLU A 143 -27.47 -5.04 -8.86
C GLU A 143 -26.92 -5.89 -7.70
N GLN A 144 -27.80 -6.63 -7.01
CA GLN A 144 -27.40 -7.53 -5.93
C GLN A 144 -26.57 -8.71 -6.44
N GLU A 145 -26.94 -9.31 -7.58
CA GLU A 145 -26.16 -10.36 -8.25
C GLU A 145 -24.74 -9.90 -8.58
N GLU A 146 -24.57 -8.68 -9.09
CA GLU A 146 -23.27 -8.11 -9.40
C GLU A 146 -22.42 -7.91 -8.13
N LYS A 147 -23.01 -7.41 -7.05
CA LYS A 147 -22.32 -7.26 -5.75
C LYS A 147 -21.87 -8.61 -5.20
N VAL A 148 -22.72 -9.64 -5.26
CA VAL A 148 -22.37 -11.00 -4.83
C VAL A 148 -21.23 -11.58 -5.68
N ARG A 149 -21.24 -11.37 -7.01
CA ARG A 149 -20.15 -11.79 -7.90
C ARG A 149 -18.82 -11.10 -7.56
N GLN A 150 -18.83 -9.80 -7.31
CA GLN A 150 -17.62 -9.07 -6.91
C GLN A 150 -17.04 -9.60 -5.60
N MET A 151 -17.90 -9.86 -4.60
CA MET A 151 -17.46 -10.45 -3.33
C MET A 151 -16.93 -11.87 -3.51
N ALA A 152 -17.57 -12.70 -4.34
CA ALA A 152 -17.09 -14.06 -4.63
C ALA A 152 -15.69 -14.07 -5.25
N GLN A 153 -15.41 -13.14 -6.17
CA GLN A 153 -14.07 -12.95 -6.75
C GLN A 153 -13.04 -12.53 -5.70
N GLN A 154 -13.41 -11.65 -4.76
CA GLN A 154 -12.52 -11.28 -3.65
C GLN A 154 -12.17 -12.50 -2.78
N VAL A 155 -13.14 -13.36 -2.47
CA VAL A 155 -12.92 -14.60 -1.71
C VAL A 155 -12.04 -15.60 -2.48
N GLU A 156 -12.21 -15.73 -3.79
CA GLU A 156 -11.38 -16.59 -4.63
C GLU A 156 -9.92 -16.11 -4.67
N ASN A 157 -9.71 -14.80 -4.76
CA ASN A 157 -8.37 -14.21 -4.68
C ASN A 157 -7.71 -14.44 -3.30
N LEU A 158 -8.50 -14.52 -2.21
CA LEU A 158 -7.99 -14.89 -0.89
C LEU A 158 -7.55 -16.38 -0.82
N LYS A 159 -8.23 -17.29 -1.53
CA LYS A 159 -7.89 -18.72 -1.62
C LYS A 159 -6.56 -18.99 -2.30
N VAL A 160 -5.95 -18.08 -3.04
CA VAL A 160 -4.62 -18.33 -3.62
C VAL A 160 -3.50 -18.08 -2.59
N SER A 161 -3.77 -17.29 -1.55
CA SER A 161 -2.80 -16.97 -0.49
C SER A 161 -2.87 -17.91 0.73
N PHE A 162 -4.07 -18.36 1.11
CA PHE A 162 -4.29 -19.18 2.31
C PHE A 162 -3.73 -20.61 2.25
N PRO A 163 -3.97 -21.44 1.23
CA PRO A 163 -3.50 -22.82 1.19
C PRO A 163 -1.98 -22.91 1.08
N LYS A 164 -1.33 -21.96 0.38
CA LYS A 164 0.13 -21.85 0.36
C LYS A 164 0.71 -21.52 1.74
N ARG A 165 0.01 -20.70 2.54
CA ARG A 165 0.42 -20.35 3.92
C ARG A 165 0.11 -21.48 4.92
N LEU A 166 -1.02 -22.17 4.78
CA LEU A 166 -1.42 -23.31 5.61
C LEU A 166 -0.49 -24.52 5.41
N ALA A 167 -0.15 -24.83 4.15
CA ALA A 167 0.80 -25.89 3.83
C ALA A 167 2.19 -25.61 4.42
N ARG A 168 2.63 -24.33 4.40
CA ARG A 168 3.90 -23.92 5.01
C ARG A 168 3.87 -24.02 6.54
N TRP A 169 2.74 -23.72 7.18
CA TRP A 169 2.56 -23.86 8.63
C TRP A 169 2.54 -25.32 9.07
N MET A 170 1.77 -26.18 8.38
CA MET A 170 1.73 -27.63 8.63
C MET A 170 3.13 -28.26 8.52
N LYS A 171 3.93 -27.83 7.54
CA LYS A 171 5.30 -28.30 7.35
C LYS A 171 6.27 -27.85 8.46
N LEU A 172 6.00 -26.70 9.09
CA LEU A 172 6.79 -26.18 10.22
C LEU A 172 6.40 -26.81 11.56
N VAL A 173 5.14 -27.23 11.72
CA VAL A 173 4.62 -27.85 12.95
C VAL A 173 4.86 -29.37 12.98
N MET A 174 4.85 -30.05 11.83
CA MET A 174 5.09 -31.50 11.72
C MET A 174 6.54 -31.87 11.37
N GLY A 175 7.42 -30.88 11.20
CA GLY A 175 8.83 -31.07 10.81
C GLY A 175 9.84 -30.78 11.92
N GLY A 176 9.41 -30.82 13.19
CA GLY A 176 10.25 -30.69 14.38
C GLY A 176 10.19 -31.94 15.23
#